data_AF-J9S329-F1
#
_entry.id   AF-J9S329-F1
#
_cell.length_a   1.000
_cell.length_b   1.000
_cell.length_c   1.000
_cell.angle_alpha   90.00
_cell.angle_beta   90.00
_cell.angle_gamma   90.00
#
_symmetry.space_group_name_H-M   'P 1'
#
loop_
_entity.id
_entity.type
_entity.pdbx_description
1 polymer ?
#
loop_
_entity_poly.entity_id
_entity_poly.type
_entity_poly.pdbx_seq_one_letter_code
_entity_poly.pdbx_strand_id
1 'polypeptide(L)'
;YWHYHDHVVGTDHATGGIRKGLYGPVIVRRMGDILPDQTCTVVSNDMMISNKTAHNSVIFEATVRDRLVFVVITHAEYYHTFHIHGHRWADSWTGILTGADDPSRVIDNKICGPADSFGLQIIAAERVGASAWMYHCHVQSH
;
A
#
# COMPACT_ATOMS: atom_id res chain seq x y z
N TYR A 1 -7.35 3.09 -6.99
CA TYR A 1 -7.16 1.81 -6.29
C TYR A 1 -8.21 1.72 -5.20
N TRP A 2 -8.81 0.55 -5.02
CA TRP A 2 -9.98 0.33 -4.17
C TRP A 2 -9.77 -0.95 -3.33
N HIS A 3 -10.75 -1.26 -2.48
CA HIS A 3 -10.79 -2.49 -1.70
C HIS A 3 -12.23 -2.99 -1.51
N TYR A 4 -12.36 -4.23 -1.08
CA TYR A 4 -13.60 -4.83 -0.59
C TYR A 4 -13.38 -5.38 0.82
N HIS A 5 -14.43 -5.45 1.62
CA HIS A 5 -14.40 -6.11 2.93
C HIS A 5 -15.80 -6.62 3.33
N ASP A 6 -15.85 -7.50 4.33
CA ASP A 6 -17.10 -7.91 4.98
C ASP A 6 -17.83 -6.71 5.62
N HIS A 7 -19.16 -6.78 5.79
CA HIS A 7 -19.94 -5.74 6.47
C HIS A 7 -20.89 -6.25 7.58
N VAL A 8 -20.84 -7.54 7.94
CA VAL A 8 -21.80 -8.10 8.92
C VAL A 8 -21.20 -8.99 10.00
N VAL A 9 -19.94 -9.42 9.92
CA VAL A 9 -19.36 -10.32 10.93
C VAL A 9 -18.94 -9.55 12.18
N GLY A 10 -19.59 -9.87 13.30
CA GLY A 10 -19.26 -9.37 14.64
C GLY A 10 -20.01 -8.10 15.04
N THR A 11 -20.21 -7.15 14.12
CA THR A 11 -20.98 -5.91 14.32
C THR A 11 -21.68 -5.51 13.02
N ASP A 12 -22.59 -4.55 13.07
CA ASP A 12 -23.27 -3.98 11.87
C ASP A 12 -22.32 -3.25 10.90
N HIS A 13 -21.05 -3.09 11.31
CA HIS A 13 -19.97 -2.52 10.51
C HIS A 13 -18.75 -3.47 10.43
N ALA A 14 -18.98 -4.78 10.55
CA ALA A 14 -17.98 -5.85 10.36
C ALA A 14 -16.66 -5.72 11.13
N THR A 15 -16.67 -5.15 12.33
CA THR A 15 -15.45 -5.05 13.13
C THR A 15 -14.80 -6.42 13.33
N GLY A 16 -15.60 -7.47 13.49
CA GLY A 16 -15.10 -8.85 13.62
C GLY A 16 -14.55 -9.44 12.32
N GLY A 17 -15.21 -9.20 11.19
CA GLY A 17 -14.80 -9.69 9.88
C GLY A 17 -13.49 -9.07 9.41
N ILE A 18 -13.38 -7.75 9.48
CA ILE A 18 -12.18 -6.99 9.12
C ILE A 18 -10.98 -7.43 9.98
N ARG A 19 -11.15 -7.51 11.31
CA ARG A 19 -10.08 -7.98 12.22
C ARG A 19 -9.60 -9.40 11.91
N LYS A 20 -10.47 -10.25 11.39
CA LYS A 20 -10.14 -11.65 11.03
C LYS A 20 -9.61 -11.83 9.61
N GLY A 21 -9.50 -10.77 8.82
CA GLY A 21 -8.91 -10.84 7.48
C GLY A 21 -9.90 -10.86 6.32
N LEU A 22 -11.19 -10.55 6.54
CA LEU A 22 -12.17 -10.46 5.45
C LEU A 22 -12.08 -9.11 4.72
N TYR A 23 -10.96 -8.90 4.04
CA TYR A 23 -10.68 -7.74 3.20
C TYR A 23 -9.87 -8.15 1.97
N GLY A 24 -9.84 -7.31 0.94
CA GLY A 24 -8.97 -7.52 -0.21
C GLY A 24 -8.92 -6.36 -1.20
N PRO A 25 -7.91 -6.33 -2.08
CA PRO A 25 -7.68 -5.23 -3.01
C PRO A 25 -8.58 -5.32 -4.25
N VAL A 26 -8.94 -4.16 -4.79
CA VAL A 26 -9.59 -4.02 -6.10
C VAL A 26 -8.85 -2.98 -6.93
N ILE A 27 -8.40 -3.35 -8.12
CA ILE A 27 -7.77 -2.42 -9.06
C ILE A 27 -8.70 -2.25 -10.27
N VAL A 28 -9.20 -1.04 -10.47
CA VAL A 28 -9.91 -0.65 -11.69
C VAL A 28 -8.97 0.21 -12.52
N ARG A 29 -8.66 -0.23 -13.74
CA ARG A 29 -7.72 0.43 -14.64
C ARG A 29 -8.45 1.24 -15.70
N ARG A 30 -7.91 2.40 -16.04
CA ARG A 30 -8.29 3.16 -17.24
C ARG A 30 -7.60 2.56 -18.46
N MET A 31 -8.17 2.81 -19.64
CA MET A 31 -7.50 2.48 -20.90
C MET A 31 -6.16 3.21 -20.97
N GLY A 32 -5.08 2.46 -21.26
CA GLY A 32 -3.72 3.00 -21.31
C GLY A 32 -2.98 3.05 -19.97
N ASP A 33 -3.58 2.65 -18.85
CA ASP A 33 -2.86 2.52 -17.59
C ASP A 33 -1.71 1.50 -17.71
N ILE A 34 -0.54 1.88 -17.21
CA ILE A 34 0.65 1.01 -17.23
C ILE A 34 0.42 -0.19 -16.31
N LEU A 35 0.68 -1.39 -16.84
CA LEU A 35 0.60 -2.65 -16.11
C LEU A 35 1.91 -2.94 -15.37
N PRO A 36 1.87 -3.46 -14.14
CA PRO A 36 3.06 -3.87 -13.40
C PRO A 36 3.54 -5.27 -13.80
N ASP A 37 4.80 -5.55 -13.49
CA ASP A 37 5.34 -6.91 -13.45
C ASP A 37 4.84 -7.65 -12.20
N GLN A 38 4.65 -6.93 -11.09
CA GLN A 38 4.14 -7.48 -9.84
C GLN A 38 3.17 -6.54 -9.11
N THR A 39 2.11 -7.11 -8.54
CA THR A 39 1.18 -6.40 -7.64
C THR A 39 1.39 -6.86 -6.21
N CYS A 40 1.73 -5.92 -5.33
CA CYS A 40 1.96 -6.12 -3.90
C CYS A 40 0.79 -5.53 -3.11
N THR A 41 0.21 -6.29 -2.19
CA THR A 41 -0.88 -5.78 -1.33
C THR A 41 -0.40 -5.66 0.10
N VAL A 42 -0.54 -4.47 0.68
CA VAL A 42 -0.18 -4.17 2.06
C VAL A 42 -1.43 -3.69 2.78
N VAL A 43 -1.85 -4.41 3.81
CA VAL A 43 -3.00 -4.01 4.63
C VAL A 43 -2.54 -3.74 6.06
N SER A 44 -2.59 -2.49 6.50
CA SER A 44 -2.43 -2.15 7.91
C SER A 44 -3.77 -2.38 8.61
N ASN A 45 -3.91 -3.47 9.35
CA ASN A 45 -5.13 -3.84 10.08
C ASN A 45 -4.83 -3.88 11.57
N ASP A 46 -5.32 -2.87 12.31
CA ASP A 46 -4.83 -2.56 13.66
C ASP A 46 -3.28 -2.53 13.64
N MET A 47 -2.61 -3.26 14.53
CA MET A 47 -1.14 -3.28 14.66
C MET A 47 -0.47 -4.38 13.80
N MET A 48 -1.14 -4.88 12.77
CA MET A 48 -0.66 -5.96 11.93
C MET A 48 -0.56 -5.53 10.48
N ILE A 49 0.39 -6.11 9.75
CA ILE A 49 0.45 -6.03 8.29
C ILE A 49 -0.08 -7.34 7.72
N SER A 50 -1.17 -7.28 6.96
CA SER A 50 -1.84 -8.43 6.33
C SER A 50 -2.13 -9.56 7.33
N ASN A 51 -2.56 -9.19 8.54
CA ASN A 51 -2.82 -10.07 9.68
C ASN A 51 -1.63 -10.96 10.10
N LYS A 52 -0.40 -10.57 9.77
CA LYS A 52 0.82 -11.22 10.28
C LYS A 52 1.19 -10.67 11.66
N THR A 53 1.76 -11.53 12.49
CA THR A 53 2.33 -11.16 13.79
C THR A 53 3.49 -10.18 13.61
N ALA A 54 3.80 -9.44 14.68
CA ALA A 54 4.91 -8.48 14.69
C ALA A 54 6.21 -9.10 14.17
N HIS A 55 6.97 -8.30 13.41
CA HIS A 55 8.24 -8.69 12.76
C HIS A 55 8.17 -9.90 11.82
N ASN A 56 6.97 -10.25 11.32
CA ASN A 56 6.76 -11.35 10.38
C ASN A 56 5.93 -10.92 9.15
N SER A 57 6.14 -9.68 8.71
CA SER A 57 5.43 -9.13 7.56
C SER A 57 5.80 -9.84 6.25
N VAL A 58 5.02 -9.58 5.20
CA VAL A 58 5.24 -10.13 3.86
C VAL A 58 6.53 -9.56 3.26
N ILE A 59 7.40 -10.41 2.74
CA ILE A 59 8.56 -10.00 1.94
C ILE A 59 8.11 -10.00 0.47
N PHE A 60 8.33 -8.88 -0.22
CA PHE A 60 8.16 -8.78 -1.67
C PHE A 60 9.52 -8.78 -2.33
N GLU A 61 9.81 -9.80 -3.13
CA GLU A 61 11.03 -9.88 -3.92
C GLU A 61 10.78 -9.29 -5.32
N ALA A 62 11.78 -8.61 -5.87
CA ALA A 62 11.74 -8.05 -7.20
C ALA A 62 13.15 -7.92 -7.78
N THR A 63 13.26 -7.96 -9.10
CA THR A 63 14.50 -7.67 -9.82
C THR A 63 14.64 -6.16 -10.01
N VAL A 64 15.88 -5.66 -10.01
CA VAL A 64 16.17 -4.27 -10.34
C VAL A 64 15.53 -3.92 -11.69
N ARG A 65 14.73 -2.84 -11.69
CA ARG A 65 13.90 -2.32 -12.79
C ARG A 65 12.53 -2.96 -13.00
N ASP A 66 12.15 -3.97 -12.21
CA ASP A 66 10.76 -4.45 -12.24
C ASP A 66 9.81 -3.32 -11.83
N ARG A 67 8.66 -3.25 -12.49
CA ARG A 67 7.58 -2.33 -12.14
C ARG A 67 6.66 -2.99 -11.13
N LEU A 68 6.63 -2.43 -9.93
CA LEU A 68 5.75 -2.88 -8.86
C LEU A 68 4.59 -1.91 -8.70
N VAL A 69 3.38 -2.44 -8.59
CA VAL A 69 2.22 -1.74 -8.04
C VAL A 69 2.06 -2.17 -6.59
N PHE A 70 2.02 -1.23 -5.67
CA PHE A 70 1.54 -1.49 -4.31
C PHE A 70 0.09 -1.01 -4.19
N VAL A 71 -0.78 -1.86 -3.64
CA VAL A 71 -2.11 -1.48 -3.15
C VAL A 71 -2.02 -1.44 -1.63
N VAL A 72 -2.16 -0.24 -1.07
CA VAL A 72 -2.07 -0.01 0.37
C VAL A 72 -3.48 0.26 0.89
N ILE A 73 -3.89 -0.51 1.90
CA ILE A 73 -5.21 -0.43 2.53
C ILE A 73 -5.00 -0.31 4.04
N THR A 74 -5.80 0.51 4.70
CA THR A 74 -5.78 0.63 6.17
C THR A 74 -7.15 0.25 6.74
N HIS A 75 -7.18 -0.48 7.85
CA HIS A 75 -8.39 -0.99 8.47
C HIS A 75 -8.31 -0.93 10.00
N ALA A 76 -9.48 -1.12 10.61
CA ALA A 76 -9.72 -1.19 12.05
C ALA A 76 -9.57 0.15 12.78
N GLU A 77 -8.78 0.27 13.86
CA GLU A 77 -8.92 1.42 14.79
C GLU A 77 -7.87 2.53 14.61
N TYR A 78 -6.67 2.20 14.13
CA TYR A 78 -5.53 3.13 14.18
C TYR A 78 -5.29 3.86 12.86
N TYR A 79 -4.76 5.08 12.96
CA TYR A 79 -4.11 5.73 11.83
C TYR A 79 -2.67 5.21 11.69
N HIS A 80 -2.14 5.26 10.47
CA HIS A 80 -0.78 4.84 10.15
C HIS A 80 -0.12 5.83 9.20
N THR A 81 1.19 5.68 9.03
CA THR A 81 1.96 6.34 7.98
C THR A 81 2.74 5.29 7.20
N PHE A 82 2.30 4.97 5.99
CA PHE A 82 3.01 4.00 5.14
C PHE A 82 4.27 4.65 4.56
N HIS A 83 5.43 4.05 4.84
CA HIS A 83 6.72 4.48 4.33
C HIS A 83 7.46 3.34 3.63
N ILE A 84 8.20 3.65 2.57
CA ILE A 84 9.09 2.73 1.86
C ILE A 84 10.47 3.37 1.64
N HIS A 85 11.51 2.64 2.00
CA HIS A 85 12.89 3.13 1.88
C HIS A 85 13.35 3.10 0.42
N GLY A 86 14.18 4.07 0.03
CA GLY A 86 14.83 4.12 -1.28
C GLY A 86 13.90 4.40 -2.48
N HIS A 87 12.58 4.47 -2.26
CA HIS A 87 11.59 4.65 -3.31
C HIS A 87 10.63 5.79 -2.97
N ARG A 88 10.00 6.35 -3.99
CA ARG A 88 9.03 7.45 -3.89
C ARG A 88 8.00 7.32 -5.01
N TRP A 89 6.85 7.95 -4.84
CA TRP A 89 5.77 7.93 -5.83
C TRP A 89 5.05 9.28 -5.86
N ALA A 90 4.26 9.54 -6.89
CA ALA A 90 3.39 10.71 -6.93
C ALA A 90 2.12 10.47 -6.10
N ASP A 91 1.72 11.42 -5.27
CA ASP A 91 0.46 11.40 -4.51
C ASP A 91 -0.75 11.67 -5.43
N SER A 92 -0.97 10.77 -6.38
CA SER A 92 -1.94 10.86 -7.47
C SER A 92 -2.66 9.52 -7.69
N TRP A 93 -3.62 9.49 -8.61
CA TRP A 93 -4.43 8.29 -8.89
C TRP A 93 -3.59 7.05 -9.25
N THR A 94 -2.54 7.21 -10.05
CA THR A 94 -1.72 6.09 -10.55
C THR A 94 -0.45 5.85 -9.72
N GLY A 95 -0.04 6.81 -8.90
CA GLY A 95 1.28 6.81 -8.27
C GLY A 95 2.40 7.38 -9.15
N ILE A 96 2.08 7.86 -10.35
CA ILE A 96 3.03 8.37 -11.36
C ILE A 96 2.60 9.78 -11.76
N LEU A 97 3.56 10.69 -11.94
CA LEU A 97 3.29 12.00 -12.53
C LEU A 97 2.87 11.85 -14.00
N THR A 98 1.83 12.54 -14.43
CA THR A 98 1.37 12.48 -15.83
C THR A 98 2.30 13.21 -16.80
N GLY A 99 3.19 14.07 -16.30
CA GLY A 99 4.14 14.85 -17.09
C GLY A 99 4.81 15.93 -16.24
N ALA A 100 5.57 16.82 -16.89
CA ALA A 100 6.28 17.91 -16.23
C ALA A 100 5.36 18.93 -15.54
N ASP A 101 4.12 19.06 -16.04
CA ASP A 101 3.13 20.02 -15.52
C ASP A 101 2.22 19.43 -14.43
N ASP A 102 2.42 18.16 -14.03
CA ASP A 102 1.63 17.54 -12.96
C ASP A 102 2.06 18.10 -11.59
N PRO A 103 1.18 18.80 -10.84
CA PRO A 103 1.52 19.42 -9.57
C PRO A 103 1.51 18.45 -8.39
N SER A 104 1.23 17.16 -8.62
CA SER A 104 1.13 16.16 -7.56
C SER A 104 2.45 16.08 -6.78
N ARG A 105 2.35 16.03 -5.45
CA ARG A 105 3.53 15.89 -4.59
C ARG A 105 4.20 14.54 -4.85
N VAL A 106 5.52 14.52 -4.90
CA VAL A 106 6.29 13.28 -4.87
C VAL A 106 6.65 12.97 -3.43
N ILE A 107 6.21 11.83 -2.93
CA ILE A 107 6.29 11.44 -1.52
C ILE A 107 6.85 10.03 -1.37
N ASP A 108 7.39 9.73 -0.20
CA ASP A 108 7.81 8.38 0.23
C ASP A 108 7.09 7.93 1.51
N ASN A 109 6.25 8.80 2.07
CA ASN A 109 5.49 8.57 3.30
C ASN A 109 4.08 9.19 3.17
N LYS A 110 3.04 8.43 3.54
CA LYS A 110 1.65 8.88 3.48
C LYS A 110 0.86 8.45 4.71
N ILE A 111 0.22 9.42 5.37
CA ILE A 111 -0.75 9.14 6.43
C ILE A 111 -2.02 8.50 5.83
N CYS A 112 -2.56 7.49 6.51
CA CYS A 112 -3.79 6.80 6.15
C CYS A 112 -4.55 6.36 7.41
N GLY A 113 -5.88 6.42 7.35
CA GLY A 113 -6.79 5.98 8.41
C GLY A 113 -7.66 4.79 8.00
N PRO A 114 -8.51 4.30 8.90
CA PRO A 114 -9.39 3.16 8.61
C PRO A 114 -10.25 3.37 7.35
N ALA A 115 -10.28 2.34 6.51
CA ALA A 115 -10.92 2.27 5.19
C ALA A 115 -10.27 3.11 4.08
N ASP A 116 -9.16 3.81 4.32
CA ASP A 116 -8.37 4.41 3.25
C ASP A 116 -7.76 3.34 2.36
N SER A 117 -7.77 3.58 1.05
CA SER A 117 -6.97 2.83 0.09
C SER A 117 -6.34 3.74 -0.94
N PHE A 118 -5.09 3.47 -1.26
CA PHE A 118 -4.39 4.11 -2.37
C PHE A 118 -3.48 3.08 -3.03
N GLY A 119 -2.92 3.45 -4.18
CA GLY A 119 -1.88 2.66 -4.79
C GLY A 119 -0.80 3.54 -5.35
N LEU A 120 0.37 2.93 -5.48
CA LEU A 120 1.57 3.57 -5.94
C LEU A 120 2.27 2.63 -6.91
N GLN A 121 3.07 3.22 -7.80
CA GLN A 121 3.96 2.48 -8.68
C GLN A 121 5.39 2.90 -8.42
N ILE A 122 6.28 1.91 -8.38
CA ILE A 122 7.71 2.12 -8.30
C ILE A 122 8.40 1.30 -9.38
N ILE A 123 9.57 1.79 -9.81
CA ILE A 123 10.55 0.97 -10.48
C ILE A 123 11.53 0.48 -9.42
N ALA A 124 11.61 -0.84 -9.25
CA ALA A 124 12.43 -1.47 -8.23
C ALA A 124 13.89 -1.00 -8.35
N ALA A 125 14.42 -0.48 -7.25
CA ALA A 125 15.79 0.00 -7.14
C ALA A 125 16.18 1.11 -8.14
N GLU A 126 15.23 1.90 -8.63
CA GLU A 126 15.53 3.03 -9.51
C GLU A 126 16.49 4.02 -8.83
N ARG A 127 17.72 4.10 -9.36
CA ARG A 127 18.80 5.00 -8.89
C ARG A 127 19.30 4.73 -7.47
N VAL A 128 18.85 3.67 -6.80
CA VAL A 128 19.28 3.32 -5.43
C VAL A 128 19.97 1.95 -5.32
N GLY A 129 19.82 1.08 -6.33
CA GLY A 129 20.50 -0.22 -6.37
C GLY A 129 19.78 -1.33 -5.59
N ALA A 130 20.21 -2.57 -5.82
CA ALA A 130 19.64 -3.74 -5.17
C ALA A 130 19.95 -3.74 -3.66
N SER A 131 18.95 -3.99 -2.84
CA SER A 131 19.08 -4.09 -1.38
C SER A 131 17.81 -4.68 -0.76
N ALA A 132 17.86 -4.95 0.55
CA ALA A 132 16.68 -5.18 1.37
C ALA A 132 16.06 -3.84 1.80
N TRP A 133 15.24 -3.26 0.93
CA TRP A 133 14.56 -1.99 1.20
C TRP A 133 13.35 -2.20 2.11
N MET A 134 13.34 -1.54 3.27
CA MET A 134 12.26 -1.67 4.25
C MET A 134 10.99 -0.95 3.79
N TYR A 135 9.84 -1.49 4.17
CA TYR A 135 8.59 -0.75 4.27
C TYR A 135 8.03 -0.93 5.69
N HIS A 136 7.48 0.13 6.26
CA HIS A 136 6.96 0.09 7.63
C HIS A 136 5.95 1.23 7.89
N CYS A 137 5.21 1.10 8.99
CA CYS A 137 4.52 2.24 9.59
C CYS A 137 5.57 3.20 10.17
N HIS A 138 5.45 4.50 9.95
CA HIS A 138 6.40 5.49 10.49
C HIS A 138 5.93 6.10 11.83
N VAL A 139 4.79 5.66 12.38
CA VAL A 139 4.48 5.94 13.79
C VAL A 139 5.46 5.14 14.64
N GLN A 140 6.29 5.82 15.44
CA GLN A 140 7.47 5.22 16.05
C GLN A 140 7.22 4.00 16.96
N SER A 141 6.03 3.91 17.57
CA SER A 141 5.66 2.80 18.44
C SER A 141 4.94 1.65 17.71
N HIS A 142 4.62 1.82 16.42
CA HIS A 142 3.93 0.82 15.61
C HIS A 142 4.90 -0.17 14.97
#